data_AF-A0A2I8VMP7-F1
#
_entry.id   AF-A0A2I8VMP7-F1
#
_cell.length_a   1.000
_cell.length_b   1.000
_cell.length_c   1.000
_cell.angle_alpha   90.00
_cell.angle_beta   90.00
_cell.angle_gamma   90.00
#
_symmetry.space_group_name_H-M   'P 1'
#
loop_
_entity.id
_entity.type
_entity.pdbx_description
1 polymer ?
#
loop_
_entity_poly.entity_id
_entity_poly.type
_entity_poly.pdbx_seq_one_letter_code
_entity_poly.pdbx_strand_id
1 'polypeptide(L)'
;MVTLVDFIARLIGSVFELVVIFVTQVALSDPLSFVSFLIGGALTTFAIVALGYLALGALVDAVGGGLGDGDGAIGRAPPRQE
;
A
#
# COMPACT_ATOMS: atom_id res chain seq x y z
N MET A 1 -3.24 23.68 15.26
CA MET A 1 -3.28 23.21 13.86
C MET A 1 -2.84 21.77 13.90
N VAL A 2 -3.58 20.83 13.31
CA VAL A 2 -3.17 19.41 13.36
C VAL A 2 -1.93 19.23 12.50
N THR A 3 -0.87 18.62 13.03
CA THR A 3 0.30 18.30 12.21
C THR A 3 -0.01 17.07 11.34
N LEU A 4 0.77 16.87 10.28
CA LEU A 4 0.66 15.64 9.46
C LEU A 4 0.82 14.38 10.34
N VAL A 5 1.73 14.45 11.31
CA VAL A 5 2.00 13.35 12.24
C VAL A 5 0.80 13.10 13.15
N ASP A 6 0.18 14.15 13.70
CA ASP A 6 -1.04 14.01 14.52
C ASP A 6 -2.20 13.41 13.72
N PHE A 7 -2.33 13.78 12.45
CA PHE A 7 -3.35 13.21 11.57
C PHE A 7 -3.10 11.72 11.32
N ILE A 8 -1.86 11.33 10.99
CA ILE A 8 -1.49 9.93 10.76
C ILE A 8 -1.69 9.10 12.03
N ALA A 9 -1.29 9.61 13.20
CA ALA A 9 -1.49 8.91 14.47
C ALA A 9 -2.97 8.67 14.76
N ARG A 10 -3.84 9.67 14.51
CA ARG A 10 -5.29 9.52 14.65
C ARG A 10 -5.90 8.55 13.65
N LEU A 11 -5.43 8.59 12.40
CA LEU A 11 -5.89 7.66 11.37
C LEU A 11 -5.56 6.23 11.74
N ILE A 12 -4.31 5.96 12.14
CA ILE A 12 -3.87 4.63 12.58
C ILE A 12 -4.67 4.19 13.81
N GLY A 13 -4.85 5.09 14.79
CA GLY A 13 -5.66 4.80 15.98
C GLY A 13 -7.10 4.43 15.64
N SER A 14 -7.73 5.16 14.73
CA SER A 14 -9.11 4.90 14.29
C SER A 14 -9.26 3.57 13.54
N VAL A 15 -8.29 3.22 12.68
CA VAL A 15 -8.27 1.90 12.03
C VAL A 15 -8.12 0.77 13.05
N PHE A 16 -7.27 0.96 14.07
CA PHE A 16 -7.06 -0.03 15.12
C PHE A 16 -8.32 -0.21 15.99
N GLU A 17 -8.97 0.88 16.36
CA GLU A 17 -10.23 0.87 17.10
C GLU A 17 -11.33 0.14 16.31
N LEU A 18 -11.43 0.41 15.00
CA LEU A 18 -12.35 -0.30 14.11
C LEU A 18 -12.10 -1.81 14.13
N VAL A 19 -10.83 -2.25 14.02
CA VAL A 19 -10.47 -3.67 14.05
C VAL A 19 -10.83 -4.29 15.40
N VAL A 20 -10.57 -3.62 16.51
CA VAL A 20 -10.91 -4.10 17.87
C VAL A 20 -12.42 -4.27 18.02
N ILE A 21 -13.22 -3.29 17.58
CA ILE A 21 -14.69 -3.38 17.60
C ILE A 21 -15.16 -4.56 16.76
N PHE A 22 -14.60 -4.76 15.56
CA PHE A 22 -14.95 -5.88 14.70
C PHE A 22 -14.65 -7.24 15.33
N VAL A 23 -13.45 -7.41 15.91
CA VAL A 23 -13.04 -8.66 16.56
C VAL A 23 -13.87 -8.94 17.81
N THR A 24 -14.14 -7.92 18.63
CA THR A 24 -14.80 -8.11 19.93
C THR A 24 -16.32 -8.14 19.85
N GLN A 25 -16.93 -7.39 18.92
CA GLN A 25 -18.39 -7.28 18.82
C GLN A 25 -18.97 -8.04 17.62
N VAL A 26 -18.29 -8.08 16.47
CA VAL A 26 -18.83 -8.73 15.26
C VAL A 26 -18.50 -10.21 15.23
N ALA A 27 -17.27 -10.61 15.59
CA ALA A 27 -16.89 -12.03 15.55
C ALA A 27 -17.74 -12.92 16.48
N LEU A 28 -18.27 -12.36 17.57
CA LEU A 28 -19.15 -13.07 18.51
C LEU A 28 -20.62 -13.16 18.03
N SER A 29 -21.06 -12.27 17.14
CA SER A 29 -22.44 -12.24 16.61
C SER A 29 -22.57 -12.85 15.21
N ASP A 30 -21.59 -12.63 14.32
CA ASP A 30 -21.57 -13.18 12.96
C ASP A 30 -20.13 -13.57 12.53
N PRO A 31 -19.73 -14.84 12.76
CA PRO A 31 -18.39 -15.32 12.47
C PRO A 31 -18.04 -15.33 10.97
N LEU A 32 -19.01 -15.56 10.09
CA LEU A 32 -18.75 -15.64 8.64
C LEU A 32 -18.50 -14.25 8.06
N SER A 33 -19.24 -13.25 8.54
CA SER A 33 -19.00 -11.85 8.17
C SER A 33 -17.61 -11.38 8.64
N PHE A 34 -17.20 -11.78 9.85
CA PHE A 34 -15.85 -11.50 10.35
C PHE A 34 -14.75 -12.11 9.45
N VAL A 35 -14.87 -13.40 9.10
CA VAL A 35 -13.87 -14.09 8.25
C VAL A 35 -13.80 -13.46 6.85
N SER A 36 -14.95 -13.14 6.24
CA SER A 36 -14.97 -12.54 4.90
C SER A 36 -14.36 -11.13 4.89
N PHE A 37 -14.65 -10.31 5.91
CA PHE A 37 -14.00 -9.02 6.11
C PHE A 37 -12.47 -9.17 6.27
N LEU A 38 -12.03 -10.12 7.10
CA LEU A 38 -10.61 -10.33 7.38
C LEU A 38 -9.84 -10.79 6.14
N ILE A 39 -10.41 -11.71 5.36
CA ILE A 39 -9.81 -12.16 4.09
C ILE A 39 -9.76 -11.00 3.10
N GLY A 40 -10.85 -10.26 2.93
CA GLY A 40 -10.89 -9.09 2.05
C GLY A 40 -9.84 -8.04 2.44
N GLY A 41 -9.78 -7.69 3.72
CA GLY A 41 -8.81 -6.75 4.27
C GLY A 41 -7.36 -7.22 4.10
N ALA A 42 -7.10 -8.52 4.32
CA ALA A 42 -5.78 -9.10 4.12
C ALA A 42 -5.35 -9.03 2.65
N LEU A 43 -6.23 -9.39 1.71
CA LEU A 43 -5.95 -9.32 0.28
C LEU A 43 -5.70 -7.88 -0.19
N THR A 44 -6.52 -6.93 0.24
CA THR A 44 -6.34 -5.51 -0.10
C THR A 44 -5.04 -4.96 0.49
N THR A 45 -4.74 -5.27 1.75
CA THR A 45 -3.49 -4.84 2.40
C THR A 45 -2.29 -5.44 1.68
N PHE A 46 -2.33 -6.72 1.33
CA PHE A 46 -1.28 -7.38 0.57
C PHE A 46 -1.06 -6.70 -0.79
N ALA A 47 -2.13 -6.41 -1.54
CA ALA A 47 -2.04 -5.72 -2.82
C ALA A 47 -1.42 -4.32 -2.68
N ILE A 48 -1.84 -3.55 -1.66
CA ILE A 48 -1.28 -2.22 -1.37
C ILE A 48 0.21 -2.33 -1.06
N VAL A 49 0.62 -3.29 -0.23
CA VAL A 49 2.03 -3.47 0.13
C VAL A 49 2.86 -3.90 -1.08
N ALA A 50 2.39 -4.88 -1.86
CA ALA A 50 3.11 -5.38 -3.02
C ALA A 50 3.27 -4.30 -4.10
N LEU A 51 2.18 -3.62 -4.47
CA LEU A 51 2.22 -2.56 -5.47
C LEU A 51 2.92 -1.30 -4.94
N GLY A 52 2.70 -0.96 -3.67
CA GLY A 52 3.36 0.15 -3.00
C GLY A 52 4.87 -0.03 -2.94
N TYR A 53 5.37 -1.24 -2.68
CA TYR A 53 6.80 -1.54 -2.70
C TYR A 53 7.40 -1.30 -4.10
N LEU A 54 6.76 -1.80 -5.15
CA LEU A 54 7.21 -1.58 -6.53
C LEU A 54 7.15 -0.10 -6.91
N ALA A 55 6.07 0.60 -6.53
CA ALA A 55 5.90 2.02 -6.79
C ALA A 55 6.94 2.87 -6.05
N LEU A 56 7.27 2.52 -4.80
CA LEU A 56 8.35 3.16 -4.04
C LEU A 56 9.72 2.89 -4.67
N GLY A 57 9.98 1.67 -5.13
CA GLY A 57 11.21 1.34 -5.87
C GLY A 57 11.35 2.17 -7.14
N ALA A 58 10.28 2.28 -7.94
CA ALA A 58 10.24 3.12 -9.12
C ALA A 58 10.37 4.62 -8.79
N LEU A 59 9.80 5.07 -7.67
CA LEU A 59 9.93 6.45 -7.21
C LEU A 59 11.36 6.76 -6.77
N VAL A 60 12.01 5.85 -6.04
CA VAL A 60 13.41 5.97 -5.65
C VAL A 60 14.32 5.97 -6.87
N ASP A 61 14.05 5.14 -7.88
CA ASP A 61 14.78 5.15 -9.15
C ASP A 61 14.55 6.46 -9.93
N ALA A 62 13.32 6.95 -9.99
CA ALA A 62 13.01 8.22 -10.65
C ALA A 62 13.64 9.44 -9.96
N VAL A 63 13.70 9.45 -8.62
CA VAL A 63 14.23 10.56 -7.83
C VAL A 63 15.74 10.46 -7.61
N GLY A 64 16.30 9.24 -7.52
CA GLY A 64 17.70 8.97 -7.22
C GLY A 64 18.55 8.50 -8.42
N GLY A 65 17.94 7.87 -9.43
CA GLY A 65 18.60 7.26 -10.60
C GLY A 65 18.67 8.16 -11.84
N GLY A 66 17.98 9.31 -11.87
CA GLY A 66 18.15 10.32 -12.93
C GLY A 66 19.54 10.97 -13.03
N LEU A 67 20.49 10.61 -12.14
CA LEU A 67 21.87 11.08 -12.11
C LEU A 67 22.91 9.98 -12.44
N GLY A 68 22.49 8.75 -12.73
CA GLY A 68 23.38 7.61 -12.95
C GLY A 68 23.00 6.78 -14.17
N ASP A 69 23.46 7.24 -15.33
CA ASP A 69 23.44 6.57 -16.64
C ASP A 69 22.09 6.59 -17.40
N GLY A 70 22.11 7.31 -18.53
CA GLY A 70 20.95 7.68 -19.33
C GLY A 70 20.40 6.56 -20.20
N ASP A 71 19.97 5.45 -19.60
CA ASP A 71 19.39 4.32 -20.34
C ASP A 71 17.95 3.93 -19.95
N GLY A 72 17.31 4.71 -19.07
CA GLY A 72 15.95 4.49 -18.55
C GLY A 72 14.80 5.04 -19.40
N ALA A 73 14.90 5.06 -20.73
CA ALA A 73 13.78 5.49 -21.56
C ALA A 73 12.67 4.42 -21.56
N ILE A 74 11.66 4.62 -20.70
CA ILE A 74 10.37 3.91 -20.74
C ILE A 74 9.80 4.05 -22.16
N GLY A 75 9.97 3.02 -23.00
CA GLY A 75 9.44 2.95 -24.36
C GLY A 75 10.45 2.93 -25.53
N ARG A 76 11.67 2.42 -25.40
CA ARG A 76 12.55 2.28 -26.60
C ARG A 76 12.09 1.18 -27.56
N ALA A 77 12.03 1.56 -28.84
CA ALA A 77 11.93 0.67 -30.00
C ALA A 77 13.21 -0.18 -30.17
N PRO A 78 13.11 -1.38 -30.80
CA PRO A 78 14.24 -2.28 -30.96
C PRO A 78 15.35 -1.68 -31.84
N PRO A 79 16.62 -2.07 -31.63
CA PRO A 79 17.74 -1.59 -32.42
C PRO A 79 17.58 -2.04 -33.89
N ARG A 80 17.75 -1.11 -34.83
CA ARG A 80 17.93 -1.47 -36.25
C ARG A 80 19.26 -2.21 -36.38
N GLN A 81 19.17 -3.48 -36.73
CA GLN A 81 20.32 -4.24 -37.22
C GLN A 81 20.57 -3.78 -38.65
N GLU A 82 21.69 -3.09 -38.85
CA GLU A 82 22.29 -2.87 -40.18
C GLU A 82 23.04 -4.12 -40.63
#